data_AF-A0A897NPX8-F1
#
_entry.id   AF-A0A897NPX8-F1
#
_cell.length_a   1.000
_cell.length_b   1.000
_cell.length_c   1.000
_cell.angle_alpha   90.00
_cell.angle_beta   90.00
_cell.angle_gamma   90.00
#
_symmetry.space_group_name_H-M   'P 1'
#
loop_
_entity.id
_entity.type
_entity.pdbx_description
1 polymer ?
#
loop_
_entity_poly.entity_id
_entity_poly.type
_entity_poly.pdbx_seq_one_letter_code
_entity_poly.pdbx_strand_id
1 'polypeptide(L)'
;MNMKDVGIDAVEFRSGKLKLDLPGTFAEVKDEDPAKYTKGLGLHASSFPDAYEDIVTMAANASKRLMDRKGLEPDDIGRIDVATESAFDHSKPVSTYVAGCLEQVYDGDFRHANKGERKFACIAGTQSVDDAVNWIAADKNRGRAAIVISTDTALYERGDSGEATQGAGAVAMLIDEDPDLVTIEPEQGIGSVDETDFLKPNQQFPSVDGKRSMQVYLMRMREALEDYETQVETHPDDFAFIPFHTPFPGMVRKAAPLGYRHVARGTEVEDELAEEIGRQPRPEAFDDDEAYREALKEYTDKLTETERYQEWYSRAIEPTLDISSRVGNWYTSSVHLARLSALKHARENGIDLDHERLLVGSYGSGAQAEIHGETVQPGWEDEIAQLNVDDQLVERYDLSWEEYEQIHDVHNHEESVDVDPLTAPEKEFVFDGWGRMGERKYTYVE
;
A
#
# COMPACT_ATOMS: atom_id res chain seq x y z
N MET A 1 -5.74 -33.29 -2.31
CA MET A 1 -4.61 -32.69 -1.59
C MET A 1 -5.24 -31.73 -0.61
N ASN A 2 -4.91 -31.77 0.68
CA ASN A 2 -5.27 -30.65 1.56
C ASN A 2 -4.66 -29.39 0.91
N MET A 3 -5.47 -28.36 0.69
CA MET A 3 -4.92 -27.05 0.34
C MET A 3 -3.97 -26.68 1.47
N LYS A 4 -2.72 -26.34 1.12
CA LYS A 4 -1.81 -25.72 2.06
C LYS A 4 -2.37 -24.32 2.32
N ASP A 5 -2.52 -23.94 3.58
CA ASP A 5 -2.79 -22.55 3.92
C ASP A 5 -1.49 -21.79 3.66
N VAL A 6 -1.54 -20.85 2.72
CA VAL A 6 -0.39 -20.07 2.28
C VAL A 6 -0.77 -18.61 2.36
N GLY A 7 0.12 -17.81 2.92
CA GLY A 7 -0.12 -16.38 2.98
C GLY A 7 1.03 -15.65 3.62
N ILE A 8 0.72 -14.52 4.23
CA ILE A 8 1.73 -13.66 4.83
C ILE A 8 1.95 -14.16 6.24
N ASP A 9 3.14 -14.67 6.50
CA ASP A 9 3.56 -15.12 7.82
C ASP A 9 3.98 -13.93 8.70
N ALA A 10 4.77 -13.02 8.13
CA ALA A 10 5.31 -11.86 8.84
C ALA A 10 5.38 -10.65 7.91
N VAL A 11 5.36 -9.46 8.52
CA VAL A 11 5.50 -8.18 7.80
C VAL A 11 6.52 -7.30 8.50
N GLU A 12 7.14 -6.39 7.77
CA GLU A 12 7.99 -5.36 8.31
C GLU A 12 7.79 -4.03 7.58
N PHE A 13 7.77 -2.95 8.36
CA PHE A 13 7.56 -1.59 7.89
C PHE A 13 8.87 -0.80 7.94
N ARG A 14 9.19 -0.06 6.88
CA ARG A 14 10.28 0.91 6.88
C ARG A 14 9.86 2.21 6.22
N SER A 15 9.74 3.28 7.00
CA SER A 15 9.52 4.63 6.48
C SER A 15 10.84 5.26 6.02
N GLY A 16 10.78 6.16 5.03
CA GLY A 16 11.83 7.17 4.87
C GLY A 16 11.96 8.02 6.13
N LYS A 17 13.18 8.44 6.47
CA LYS A 17 13.50 9.10 7.73
C LYS A 17 13.11 10.56 7.83
N LEU A 18 12.74 11.19 6.73
CA LEU A 18 12.40 12.59 6.70
C LEU A 18 10.88 12.76 6.68
N LYS A 19 10.41 13.84 7.31
CA LYS A 19 8.99 14.16 7.44
C LYS A 19 8.75 15.60 6.99
N LEU A 20 7.85 15.77 6.03
CA LEU A 20 7.32 17.07 5.67
C LEU A 20 5.96 17.26 6.34
N ASP A 21 5.84 18.27 7.21
CA ASP A 21 4.57 18.67 7.83
C ASP A 21 3.70 19.40 6.80
N LEU A 22 2.60 18.78 6.37
CA LEU A 22 1.71 19.35 5.38
C LEU A 22 0.93 20.57 5.91
N PRO A 23 0.18 20.49 7.04
CA PRO A 23 -0.52 21.65 7.57
C PRO A 23 0.40 22.75 8.11
N GLY A 24 1.57 22.40 8.67
CA GLY A 24 2.46 23.35 9.35
C GLY A 24 3.52 23.99 8.45
N THR A 25 4.04 23.26 7.46
CA THR A 25 5.15 23.75 6.61
C THR A 25 4.70 23.93 5.16
N PHE A 26 4.09 22.91 4.56
CA PHE A 26 3.69 22.95 3.15
C PHE A 26 2.58 23.99 2.90
N ALA A 27 1.51 23.95 3.71
CA ALA A 27 0.36 24.83 3.56
C ALA A 27 0.74 26.31 3.70
N GLU A 28 1.67 26.65 4.60
CA GLU A 28 2.17 28.01 4.80
C GLU A 28 2.85 28.54 3.54
N VAL A 29 3.73 27.74 2.92
CA VAL A 29 4.46 28.15 1.72
C VAL A 29 3.55 28.24 0.49
N LYS A 30 2.53 27.38 0.42
CA LYS A 30 1.53 27.43 -0.68
C LYS A 30 0.46 28.52 -0.50
N ASP A 31 0.42 29.22 0.64
CA ASP A 31 -0.67 30.15 1.00
C ASP A 31 -2.06 29.49 0.96
N GLU A 32 -2.16 28.28 1.53
CA GLU A 32 -3.38 27.48 1.54
C GLU A 32 -3.86 27.14 2.97
N ASP A 33 -5.17 26.95 3.13
CA ASP A 33 -5.75 26.55 4.42
C ASP A 33 -5.27 25.13 4.82
N PRO A 34 -4.67 24.94 6.02
CA PRO A 34 -4.28 23.62 6.53
C PRO A 34 -5.41 22.57 6.52
N ALA A 35 -6.67 23.00 6.58
CA ALA A 35 -7.84 22.12 6.48
C ALA A 35 -7.96 21.44 5.11
N LYS A 36 -7.40 22.02 4.04
CA LYS A 36 -7.33 21.40 2.70
C LYS A 36 -6.61 20.06 2.77
N TYR A 37 -5.51 19.99 3.52
CA TYR A 37 -4.69 18.77 3.67
C TYR A 37 -5.31 17.82 4.69
N THR A 38 -5.59 18.31 5.89
CA THR A 38 -6.03 17.46 7.01
C THR A 38 -7.46 16.95 6.87
N LYS A 39 -8.39 17.76 6.35
CA LYS A 39 -9.80 17.35 6.15
C LYS A 39 -10.07 16.94 4.71
N GLY A 40 -9.58 17.72 3.75
CA GLY A 40 -9.81 17.47 2.33
C GLY A 40 -9.11 16.19 1.85
N LEU A 41 -7.79 16.12 2.00
CA LEU A 41 -7.00 14.94 1.64
C LEU A 41 -6.95 13.88 2.74
N GLY A 42 -7.03 14.29 4.01
CA GLY A 42 -6.80 13.41 5.16
C GLY A 42 -5.31 13.15 5.43
N LEU A 43 -4.43 14.05 5.00
CA LEU A 43 -2.98 13.91 5.17
C LEU A 43 -2.45 14.93 6.18
N HIS A 44 -1.54 14.47 7.03
CA HIS A 44 -0.85 15.25 8.04
C HIS A 44 0.64 15.40 7.75
N ALA A 45 1.25 14.40 7.11
CA ALA A 45 2.65 14.46 6.75
C ALA A 45 2.97 13.53 5.58
N SER A 46 4.09 13.82 4.91
CA SER A 46 4.72 12.95 3.90
C SER A 46 6.04 12.43 4.43
N SER A 47 6.35 11.15 4.18
CA SER A 47 7.69 10.61 4.41
C SER A 47 8.58 10.80 3.18
N PHE A 48 9.86 11.10 3.39
CA PHE A 48 10.86 11.17 2.32
C PHE A 48 12.13 10.41 2.70
N PRO A 49 12.85 9.83 1.72
CA PRO A 49 14.16 9.26 1.98
C PRO A 49 15.16 10.39 2.22
N ASP A 50 16.10 10.20 3.16
CA ASP A 50 17.29 11.05 3.24
C ASP A 50 18.21 10.86 2.03
N ALA A 51 19.26 11.67 1.90
CA ALA A 51 20.18 11.64 0.77
C ALA A 51 20.92 10.31 0.58
N TYR A 52 21.04 9.50 1.65
CA TYR A 52 21.62 8.16 1.61
C TYR A 52 20.56 7.05 1.56
N GLU A 53 19.27 7.39 1.54
CA GLU A 53 18.18 6.42 1.45
C GLU A 53 17.61 6.36 0.03
N ASP A 54 17.23 5.17 -0.42
CA ASP A 54 16.45 4.98 -1.64
C ASP A 54 15.58 3.72 -1.53
N ILE A 55 14.90 3.35 -2.61
CA ILE A 55 14.04 2.16 -2.64
C ILE A 55 14.80 0.86 -2.29
N VAL A 56 16.11 0.78 -2.54
CA VAL A 56 16.90 -0.40 -2.19
C VAL A 56 17.20 -0.41 -0.71
N THR A 57 17.66 0.71 -0.14
CA THR A 57 17.99 0.75 1.29
C THR A 57 16.74 0.56 2.15
N MET A 58 15.61 1.18 1.79
CA MET A 58 14.34 0.99 2.51
C MET A 58 13.91 -0.49 2.46
N ALA A 59 13.94 -1.11 1.27
CA ALA A 59 13.63 -2.53 1.10
C ALA A 59 14.58 -3.47 1.86
N ALA A 60 15.89 -3.22 1.80
CA ALA A 60 16.90 -4.04 2.46
C ALA A 60 16.84 -3.93 3.98
N ASN A 61 16.60 -2.73 4.52
CA ASN A 61 16.45 -2.52 5.96
C ASN A 61 15.17 -3.16 6.50
N ALA A 62 14.04 -3.06 5.78
CA ALA A 62 12.82 -3.78 6.11
C ALA A 62 13.05 -5.31 6.09
N SER A 63 13.66 -5.82 5.02
CA SER A 63 13.93 -7.26 4.89
C SER A 63 14.87 -7.79 5.96
N LYS A 64 15.91 -7.01 6.33
CA LYS A 64 16.85 -7.38 7.38
C LYS A 64 16.15 -7.52 8.73
N ARG A 65 15.36 -6.52 9.14
CA ARG A 65 14.65 -6.55 10.43
C ARG A 65 13.61 -7.67 10.47
N LEU A 66 12.92 -7.93 9.36
CA LEU A 66 12.01 -9.06 9.20
C LEU A 66 12.73 -10.40 9.44
N MET A 67 13.85 -10.61 8.74
CA MET A 67 14.66 -11.83 8.87
C MET A 67 15.24 -11.98 10.28
N ASP A 68 15.77 -10.91 10.87
CA ASP A 68 16.31 -10.91 12.24
C ASP A 68 15.23 -11.33 13.26
N ARG A 69 14.00 -10.79 13.14
CA ARG A 69 12.87 -11.10 14.03
C ARG A 69 12.44 -12.56 13.93
N LYS A 70 12.31 -13.07 12.71
CA LYS A 70 11.88 -14.45 12.45
C LYS A 70 13.03 -15.46 12.58
N GLY A 71 14.26 -14.99 12.83
CA GLY A 71 15.44 -15.84 12.96
C GLY A 71 15.78 -16.59 11.67
N LEU A 72 15.58 -15.95 10.53
CA LEU A 72 15.76 -16.54 9.20
C LEU A 72 17.20 -16.38 8.71
N GLU A 73 17.68 -17.41 8.02
CA GLU A 73 18.95 -17.42 7.31
C GLU A 73 18.72 -17.39 5.79
N PRO A 74 19.74 -17.03 4.97
CA PRO A 74 19.60 -16.99 3.52
C PRO A 74 19.09 -18.30 2.88
N ASP A 75 19.41 -19.45 3.47
CA ASP A 75 18.98 -20.78 2.98
C ASP A 75 17.47 -21.04 3.16
N ASP A 76 16.81 -20.34 4.09
CA ASP A 76 15.36 -20.43 4.32
C ASP A 76 14.56 -19.72 3.22
N ILE A 77 15.21 -18.86 2.44
CA ILE A 77 14.55 -18.03 1.42
C ILE A 77 14.75 -18.62 0.02
N GLY A 78 13.63 -18.95 -0.63
CA GLY A 78 13.61 -19.48 -1.98
C GLY A 78 13.32 -18.45 -3.06
N ARG A 79 12.83 -17.27 -2.69
CA ARG A 79 12.44 -16.19 -3.61
C ARG A 79 12.54 -14.82 -2.93
N ILE A 80 13.04 -13.83 -3.66
CA ILE A 80 13.04 -12.42 -3.28
C ILE A 80 12.45 -11.63 -4.45
N ASP A 81 11.25 -11.11 -4.27
CA ASP A 81 10.57 -10.31 -5.28
C ASP A 81 10.43 -8.88 -4.80
N VAL A 82 10.70 -7.92 -5.68
CA VAL A 82 10.45 -6.50 -5.42
C VAL A 82 9.36 -5.99 -6.34
N ALA A 83 8.29 -5.45 -5.77
CA ALA A 83 7.28 -4.69 -6.49
C ALA A 83 7.60 -3.20 -6.35
N THR A 84 7.75 -2.50 -7.47
CA THR A 84 8.05 -1.05 -7.46
C THR A 84 7.68 -0.42 -8.81
N GLU A 85 7.23 0.82 -8.76
CA GLU A 85 7.12 1.72 -9.90
C GLU A 85 8.13 2.88 -9.87
N SER A 86 9.08 2.82 -8.93
CA SER A 86 10.20 3.76 -8.75
C SER A 86 11.56 3.19 -9.19
N ALA A 87 11.60 2.04 -9.86
CA ALA A 87 12.83 1.43 -10.35
C ALA A 87 13.65 2.40 -11.23
N PHE A 88 14.97 2.44 -10.98
CA PHE A 88 15.94 3.29 -11.67
C PHE A 88 16.74 2.57 -12.76
N ASP A 89 16.72 1.24 -12.79
CA ASP A 89 17.40 0.42 -13.80
C ASP A 89 16.37 -0.25 -14.72
N HIS A 90 16.65 -0.29 -16.02
CA HIS A 90 15.73 -0.82 -17.02
C HIS A 90 15.91 -2.33 -17.28
N SER A 91 16.84 -2.98 -16.59
CA SER A 91 17.21 -4.38 -16.79
C SER A 91 17.53 -5.11 -15.50
N LYS A 92 18.38 -4.53 -14.63
CA LYS A 92 18.79 -5.14 -13.37
C LYS A 92 17.73 -4.88 -12.28
N PRO A 93 17.06 -5.92 -11.76
CA PRO A 93 15.98 -5.73 -10.80
C PRO A 93 16.49 -5.33 -9.41
N VAL A 94 15.70 -4.53 -8.69
CA VAL A 94 15.96 -4.08 -7.31
C VAL A 94 16.19 -5.25 -6.36
N SER A 95 15.48 -6.37 -6.53
CA SER A 95 15.66 -7.59 -5.72
C SER A 95 17.09 -8.12 -5.72
N THR A 96 17.86 -7.90 -6.79
CA THR A 96 19.28 -8.29 -6.81
C THR A 96 20.17 -7.36 -6.00
N TYR A 97 19.82 -6.08 -5.87
CA TYR A 97 20.53 -5.17 -4.97
C TYR A 97 20.19 -5.45 -3.51
N VAL A 98 18.90 -5.71 -3.20
CA VAL A 98 18.46 -6.08 -1.84
C VAL A 98 19.17 -7.35 -1.36
N ALA A 99 19.19 -8.41 -2.16
CA ALA A 99 19.92 -9.64 -1.83
C ALA A 99 21.41 -9.37 -1.56
N GLY A 100 22.05 -8.52 -2.38
CA GLY A 100 23.45 -8.14 -2.19
C GLY A 100 23.70 -7.26 -0.95
N CYS A 101 22.70 -6.52 -0.47
CA CYS A 101 22.78 -5.82 0.82
C CYS A 101 22.73 -6.82 1.97
N LEU A 102 21.73 -7.71 1.97
CA LEU A 102 21.56 -8.75 3.00
C LEU A 102 22.79 -9.67 3.11
N GLU A 103 23.42 -10.02 1.99
CA GLU A 103 24.68 -10.80 1.95
C GLU A 103 25.87 -10.12 2.67
N GLN A 104 25.79 -8.84 3.02
CA GLN A 104 26.84 -8.15 3.79
C GLN A 104 26.77 -8.46 5.29
N VAL A 105 25.60 -8.85 5.79
CA VAL A 105 25.31 -8.98 7.22
C VAL A 105 24.87 -10.37 7.67
N TYR A 106 24.51 -11.25 6.72
CA TYR A 106 24.14 -12.63 6.98
C TYR A 106 25.25 -13.61 6.56
N ASP A 107 25.38 -14.71 7.30
CA ASP A 107 26.26 -15.82 6.96
C ASP A 107 25.61 -16.70 5.87
N GLY A 108 25.92 -16.45 4.61
CA GLY A 108 25.39 -17.23 3.49
C GLY A 108 25.23 -16.40 2.23
N ASP A 109 24.45 -16.91 1.27
CA ASP A 109 24.09 -16.15 0.07
C ASP A 109 22.74 -16.57 -0.50
N PHE A 110 22.18 -15.72 -1.35
CA PHE A 110 20.89 -15.96 -1.97
C PHE A 110 21.03 -16.55 -3.38
N ARG A 111 22.14 -17.22 -3.75
CA ARG A 111 22.33 -17.72 -5.14
C ARG A 111 21.24 -18.71 -5.59
N HIS A 112 20.61 -19.38 -4.64
CA HIS A 112 19.51 -20.33 -4.88
C HIS A 112 18.11 -19.78 -4.56
N ALA A 113 17.99 -18.46 -4.35
CA ALA A 113 16.74 -17.74 -4.31
C ALA A 113 16.43 -17.09 -5.67
N ASN A 114 15.23 -17.32 -6.20
CA ASN A 114 14.75 -16.64 -7.40
C ASN A 114 14.62 -15.12 -7.13
N LYS A 115 14.93 -14.28 -8.11
CA LYS A 115 14.91 -12.82 -7.97
C LYS A 115 14.02 -12.22 -9.04
N GLY A 116 12.92 -11.60 -8.62
CA GLY A 116 11.96 -10.95 -9.50
C GLY A 116 11.88 -9.44 -9.26
N GLU A 117 11.44 -8.70 -10.27
CA GLU A 117 10.88 -7.36 -10.09
C GLU A 117 9.57 -7.29 -10.86
N ARG A 118 8.54 -6.70 -10.25
CA ARG A 118 7.24 -6.50 -10.89
C ARG A 118 6.87 -5.02 -10.93
N LYS A 119 6.37 -4.59 -12.09
CA LYS A 119 5.88 -3.25 -12.33
C LYS A 119 4.50 -3.30 -12.94
N PHE A 120 3.55 -2.74 -12.23
CA PHE A 120 2.23 -2.35 -12.71
C PHE A 120 1.68 -1.34 -11.72
N ALA A 121 2.18 -0.10 -11.81
CA ALA A 121 1.84 0.99 -10.89
C ALA A 121 1.78 0.48 -9.43
N CYS A 122 0.75 0.89 -8.69
CA CYS A 122 0.59 0.55 -7.28
C CYS A 122 0.02 -0.86 -7.00
N ILE A 123 -0.45 -1.62 -8.02
CA ILE A 123 -1.01 -2.97 -7.79
C ILE A 123 0.07 -4.06 -7.70
N ALA A 124 1.29 -3.77 -8.15
CA ALA A 124 2.34 -4.78 -8.29
C ALA A 124 2.70 -5.50 -6.99
N GLY A 125 2.50 -4.85 -5.82
CA GLY A 125 2.71 -5.47 -4.50
C GLY A 125 1.83 -6.69 -4.28
N THR A 126 0.51 -6.52 -4.47
CA THR A 126 -0.49 -7.60 -4.41
C THR A 126 -0.14 -8.71 -5.40
N GLN A 127 0.09 -8.36 -6.67
CA GLN A 127 0.46 -9.35 -7.68
C GLN A 127 1.72 -10.16 -7.35
N SER A 128 2.70 -9.54 -6.67
CA SER A 128 3.90 -10.25 -6.22
C SER A 128 3.62 -11.18 -5.03
N VAL A 129 2.68 -10.84 -4.15
CA VAL A 129 2.17 -11.75 -3.12
C VAL A 129 1.50 -12.95 -3.78
N ASP A 130 0.62 -12.76 -4.76
CA ASP A 130 -0.09 -13.86 -5.44
C ASP A 130 0.89 -14.79 -6.16
N ASP A 131 1.90 -14.23 -6.83
CA ASP A 131 2.95 -15.01 -7.48
C ASP A 131 3.75 -15.88 -6.49
N ALA A 132 3.98 -15.38 -5.27
CA ALA A 132 4.66 -16.11 -4.21
C ALA A 132 3.76 -17.20 -3.62
N VAL A 133 2.49 -16.88 -3.34
CA VAL A 133 1.46 -17.83 -2.90
C VAL A 133 1.32 -18.97 -3.92
N ASN A 134 1.16 -18.64 -5.20
CA ASN A 134 1.07 -19.61 -6.29
C ASN A 134 2.33 -20.47 -6.43
N TRP A 135 3.52 -19.91 -6.18
CA TRP A 135 4.77 -20.65 -6.23
C TRP A 135 4.88 -21.69 -5.10
N ILE A 136 4.44 -21.35 -3.89
CA ILE A 136 4.38 -22.25 -2.73
C ILE A 136 3.28 -23.29 -2.93
N ALA A 137 2.07 -22.88 -3.33
CA ALA A 137 0.94 -23.77 -3.58
C ALA A 137 1.25 -24.80 -4.68
N ALA A 138 2.11 -24.46 -5.64
CA ALA A 138 2.61 -25.37 -6.67
C ALA A 138 3.74 -26.31 -6.21
N ASP A 139 4.12 -26.28 -4.92
CA ASP A 139 5.20 -27.06 -4.29
C ASP A 139 6.58 -26.83 -4.94
N LYS A 140 6.75 -25.67 -5.60
CA LYS A 140 8.02 -25.27 -6.24
C LYS A 140 8.99 -24.63 -5.25
N ASN A 141 8.52 -24.31 -4.05
CA ASN A 141 9.29 -23.64 -3.01
C ASN A 141 10.36 -24.52 -2.39
N ARG A 142 10.13 -25.84 -2.37
CA ARG A 142 10.99 -26.84 -1.72
C ARG A 142 11.12 -26.56 -0.22
N GLY A 143 10.01 -26.15 0.41
CA GLY A 143 9.94 -25.84 1.85
C GLY A 143 10.71 -24.58 2.25
N ARG A 144 10.75 -23.57 1.37
CA ARG A 144 11.43 -22.28 1.62
C ARG A 144 10.44 -21.14 1.44
N ALA A 145 10.53 -20.11 2.26
CA ALA A 145 9.67 -18.94 2.18
C ALA A 145 10.05 -18.03 1.00
N ALA A 146 9.17 -17.08 0.69
CA ALA A 146 9.48 -15.95 -0.19
C ALA A 146 9.50 -14.64 0.62
N ILE A 147 10.40 -13.73 0.28
CA ILE A 147 10.32 -12.33 0.72
C ILE A 147 9.77 -11.52 -0.45
N VAL A 148 8.56 -10.99 -0.29
CA VAL A 148 7.94 -10.04 -1.22
C VAL A 148 8.07 -8.65 -0.63
N ILE A 149 8.64 -7.72 -1.40
CA ILE A 149 8.94 -6.37 -0.91
C ILE A 149 8.25 -5.36 -1.83
N SER A 150 7.36 -4.56 -1.28
CA SER A 150 6.87 -3.36 -1.94
C SER A 150 7.71 -2.18 -1.49
N THR A 151 8.21 -1.37 -2.42
CA THR A 151 9.03 -0.21 -2.07
C THR A 151 8.91 0.85 -3.14
N ASP A 152 8.70 2.10 -2.74
CA ASP A 152 8.59 3.21 -3.68
C ASP A 152 8.99 4.54 -3.05
N THR A 153 9.35 5.45 -3.94
CA THR A 153 9.40 6.89 -3.67
C THR A 153 8.37 7.54 -4.58
N ALA A 154 7.20 7.87 -4.03
CA ALA A 154 6.17 8.62 -4.72
C ALA A 154 6.55 10.09 -4.78
N LEU A 155 7.18 10.48 -5.90
CA LEU A 155 7.65 11.83 -6.16
C LEU A 155 6.85 12.45 -7.32
N TYR A 156 6.40 13.69 -7.12
CA TYR A 156 5.68 14.51 -8.09
C TYR A 156 6.45 15.81 -8.32
N GLU A 157 6.23 16.45 -9.47
CA GLU A 157 6.85 17.75 -9.76
C GLU A 157 6.40 18.79 -8.73
N ARG A 158 7.32 19.63 -8.26
CA ARG A 158 6.98 20.72 -7.32
C ARG A 158 5.95 21.66 -7.95
N GLY A 159 4.87 21.93 -7.23
CA GLY A 159 3.74 22.73 -7.71
C GLY A 159 2.65 21.92 -8.42
N ASP A 160 2.86 20.64 -8.70
CA ASP A 160 1.80 19.76 -9.20
C ASP A 160 0.73 19.50 -8.12
N SER A 161 -0.50 19.23 -8.58
CA SER A 161 -1.62 18.90 -7.69
C SER A 161 -1.39 17.65 -6.82
N GLY A 162 -0.52 16.73 -7.24
CA GLY A 162 -0.11 15.53 -6.52
C GLY A 162 1.06 15.72 -5.56
N GLU A 163 1.72 16.89 -5.53
CA GLU A 163 2.88 17.14 -4.65
C GLU A 163 2.56 16.86 -3.17
N ALA A 164 1.35 17.19 -2.74
CA ALA A 164 0.90 16.97 -1.36
C ALA A 164 0.59 15.51 -0.99
N THR A 165 0.54 14.60 -1.97
CA THR A 165 0.28 13.17 -1.76
C THR A 165 1.54 12.31 -1.84
N GLN A 166 2.72 12.94 -1.94
CA GLN A 166 4.00 12.25 -1.95
C GLN A 166 4.25 11.44 -0.68
N GLY A 167 5.10 10.44 -0.79
CA GLY A 167 5.51 9.57 0.30
C GLY A 167 6.58 8.58 -0.13
N ALA A 168 7.34 8.04 0.82
CA ALA A 168 8.38 7.06 0.55
C ALA A 168 8.54 6.05 1.68
N GLY A 169 8.70 4.79 1.31
CA GLY A 169 8.91 3.69 2.25
C GLY A 169 8.85 2.33 1.59
N ALA A 170 8.99 1.30 2.42
CA ALA A 170 8.92 -0.09 2.03
C ALA A 170 8.13 -0.93 3.03
N VAL A 171 7.48 -1.97 2.52
CA VAL A 171 6.89 -3.05 3.30
C VAL A 171 7.46 -4.37 2.80
N ALA A 172 8.17 -5.10 3.67
CA ALA A 172 8.63 -6.45 3.40
C ALA A 172 7.64 -7.46 3.99
N MET A 173 7.30 -8.50 3.24
CA MET A 173 6.33 -9.53 3.63
C MET A 173 6.97 -10.91 3.42
N LEU A 174 6.95 -11.74 4.47
CA LEU A 174 7.32 -13.13 4.39
C LEU A 174 6.10 -13.94 3.95
N ILE A 175 6.20 -14.63 2.83
CA ILE A 175 5.15 -15.51 2.33
C ILE A 175 5.57 -16.96 2.60
N ASP A 176 4.76 -17.70 3.35
CA ASP A 176 5.05 -19.08 3.72
C ASP A 176 3.79 -19.94 3.89
N GLU A 177 3.99 -21.24 4.11
CA GLU A 177 2.98 -22.20 4.54
C GLU A 177 2.65 -22.01 6.04
N ASP A 178 1.41 -22.27 6.43
CA ASP A 178 0.92 -22.14 7.81
C ASP A 178 1.24 -20.76 8.45
N PRO A 179 0.85 -19.64 7.81
CA PRO A 179 1.30 -18.31 8.20
C PRO A 179 0.77 -17.83 9.56
N ASP A 180 1.57 -17.02 10.27
CA ASP A 180 1.16 -16.40 11.54
C ASP A 180 0.24 -15.16 11.36
N LEU A 181 0.29 -14.41 10.26
CA LEU A 181 -0.45 -13.14 10.10
C LEU A 181 -1.79 -13.32 9.36
N VAL A 182 -1.75 -13.68 8.07
CA VAL A 182 -2.95 -13.88 7.24
C VAL A 182 -2.75 -15.01 6.22
N THR A 183 -3.78 -15.81 5.99
CA THR A 183 -3.89 -16.71 4.84
C THR A 183 -4.58 -15.97 3.70
N ILE A 184 -4.05 -16.11 2.47
CA ILE A 184 -4.67 -15.51 1.27
C ILE A 184 -5.71 -16.50 0.73
N GLU A 185 -6.96 -16.04 0.58
CA GLU A 185 -8.03 -16.86 0.02
C GLU A 185 -7.80 -17.09 -1.49
N PRO A 186 -8.19 -18.26 -2.05
CA PRO A 186 -7.97 -18.55 -3.45
C PRO A 186 -8.86 -17.73 -4.40
N GLU A 187 -10.00 -17.22 -3.90
CA GLU A 187 -10.92 -16.40 -4.68
C GLU A 187 -10.38 -14.97 -4.85
N GLN A 188 -10.38 -14.51 -6.11
CA GLN A 188 -9.91 -13.19 -6.51
C GLN A 188 -10.81 -12.64 -7.61
N GLY A 189 -11.03 -11.34 -7.64
CA GLY A 189 -11.75 -10.64 -8.71
C GLY A 189 -10.88 -9.58 -9.35
N ILE A 190 -10.94 -9.47 -10.67
CA ILE A 190 -10.11 -8.56 -11.46
C ILE A 190 -10.94 -7.61 -12.30
N GLY A 191 -10.65 -6.31 -12.19
CA GLY A 191 -11.13 -5.28 -13.12
C GLY A 191 -9.95 -4.67 -13.86
N SER A 192 -9.83 -4.85 -15.18
CA SER A 192 -8.67 -4.40 -15.94
C SER A 192 -9.02 -3.89 -17.33
N VAL A 193 -8.39 -2.79 -17.74
CA VAL A 193 -8.52 -2.22 -19.09
C VAL A 193 -7.28 -1.39 -19.42
N ASP A 194 -7.00 -1.19 -20.70
CA ASP A 194 -5.99 -0.21 -21.16
C ASP A 194 -6.52 1.23 -20.99
N GLU A 195 -5.88 1.99 -20.08
CA GLU A 195 -6.22 3.37 -19.74
C GLU A 195 -4.98 4.25 -19.62
N THR A 196 -5.19 5.56 -19.75
CA THR A 196 -4.14 6.58 -19.69
C THR A 196 -4.49 7.63 -18.65
N ASP A 197 -4.71 7.18 -17.41
CA ASP A 197 -5.07 8.03 -16.27
C ASP A 197 -3.84 8.54 -15.50
N PHE A 198 -2.83 7.69 -15.37
CA PHE A 198 -1.52 8.00 -14.79
C PHE A 198 -0.44 7.15 -15.48
N LEU A 199 0.65 7.79 -15.91
CA LEU A 199 1.77 7.12 -16.56
C LEU A 199 3.07 7.92 -16.44
N LYS A 200 4.20 7.22 -16.53
CA LYS A 200 5.56 7.79 -16.52
C LYS A 200 6.29 7.52 -17.85
N PRO A 201 5.92 8.17 -18.96
CA PRO A 201 6.52 7.90 -20.27
C PRO A 201 7.90 8.58 -20.38
N ASN A 202 8.98 7.84 -20.08
CA ASN A 202 10.37 8.32 -20.15
C ASN A 202 10.64 9.58 -19.29
N GLN A 203 9.86 9.78 -18.23
CA GLN A 203 9.97 10.87 -17.27
C GLN A 203 9.89 10.28 -15.86
N GLN A 204 10.55 10.92 -14.91
CA GLN A 204 10.48 10.49 -13.51
C GLN A 204 9.13 10.82 -12.89
N PHE A 205 8.68 12.07 -13.07
CA PHE A 205 7.40 12.51 -12.56
C PHE A 205 6.26 11.94 -13.42
N PRO A 206 5.16 11.52 -12.79
CA PRO A 206 4.02 11.01 -13.54
C PRO A 206 3.24 12.13 -14.22
N SER A 207 2.72 11.83 -15.41
CA SER A 207 1.61 12.58 -16.01
C SER A 207 0.30 12.05 -15.44
N VAL A 208 -0.52 12.92 -14.82
CA VAL A 208 -1.75 12.52 -14.14
C VAL A 208 -2.94 13.40 -14.53
N ASP A 209 -4.08 12.77 -14.83
CA ASP A 209 -5.40 13.44 -14.82
C ASP A 209 -6.13 13.00 -13.55
N GLY A 210 -6.02 13.79 -12.49
CA GLY A 210 -6.54 13.40 -11.16
C GLY A 210 -8.04 13.13 -11.13
N LYS A 211 -8.85 13.82 -11.96
CA LYS A 211 -10.30 13.55 -12.03
C LYS A 211 -10.57 12.24 -12.73
N ARG A 212 -9.89 11.99 -13.86
CA ARG A 212 -10.02 10.74 -14.62
C ARG A 212 -9.50 9.55 -13.81
N SER A 213 -8.35 9.68 -13.15
CA SER A 213 -7.76 8.60 -12.34
C SER A 213 -8.68 8.16 -11.20
N MET A 214 -9.33 9.10 -10.51
CA MET A 214 -10.34 8.75 -9.50
C MET A 214 -11.54 8.00 -10.12
N GLN A 215 -12.00 8.37 -11.32
CA GLN A 215 -13.08 7.64 -11.99
C GLN A 215 -12.65 6.24 -12.41
N VAL A 216 -11.45 6.09 -12.98
CA VAL A 216 -10.89 4.80 -13.40
C VAL A 216 -10.71 3.90 -12.19
N TYR A 217 -10.14 4.39 -11.08
CA TYR A 217 -10.06 3.67 -9.81
C TYR A 217 -11.42 3.09 -9.41
N LEU A 218 -12.45 3.93 -9.30
CA LEU A 218 -13.78 3.50 -8.83
C LEU A 218 -14.44 2.49 -9.78
N MET A 219 -14.24 2.63 -11.10
CA MET A 219 -14.75 1.68 -12.09
C MET A 219 -14.05 0.32 -11.99
N ARG A 220 -12.72 0.32 -11.90
CA ARG A 220 -11.93 -0.92 -11.80
C ARG A 220 -12.21 -1.65 -10.49
N MET A 221 -12.30 -0.94 -9.37
CA MET A 221 -12.67 -1.53 -8.08
C MET A 221 -14.05 -2.17 -8.10
N ARG A 222 -15.03 -1.53 -8.76
CA ARG A 222 -16.37 -2.13 -8.93
C ARG A 222 -16.31 -3.41 -9.78
N GLU A 223 -15.60 -3.39 -10.90
CA GLU A 223 -15.46 -4.56 -11.78
C GLU A 223 -14.74 -5.72 -11.06
N ALA A 224 -13.70 -5.41 -10.29
CA ALA A 224 -13.02 -6.40 -9.45
C ALA A 224 -13.97 -7.00 -8.39
N LEU A 225 -14.82 -6.18 -7.77
CA LEU A 225 -15.80 -6.66 -6.79
C LEU A 225 -16.86 -7.56 -7.46
N GLU A 226 -17.39 -7.13 -8.59
CA GLU A 226 -18.36 -7.90 -9.38
C GLU A 226 -17.79 -9.26 -9.83
N ASP A 227 -16.50 -9.31 -10.20
CA ASP A 227 -15.80 -10.55 -10.58
C ASP A 227 -15.53 -11.46 -9.37
N TYR A 228 -15.13 -10.91 -8.23
CA TYR A 228 -14.98 -11.63 -6.97
C TYR A 228 -16.32 -12.26 -6.53
N GLU A 229 -17.41 -11.51 -6.68
CA GLU A 229 -18.78 -11.94 -6.35
C GLU A 229 -19.31 -13.09 -7.22
N THR A 230 -18.63 -13.41 -8.34
CA THR A 230 -18.96 -14.61 -9.12
C THR A 230 -18.52 -15.92 -8.42
N GLN A 231 -17.66 -15.80 -7.41
CA GLN A 231 -17.07 -16.92 -6.66
C GLN A 231 -17.54 -16.95 -5.21
N VAL A 232 -17.72 -15.78 -4.59
CA VAL A 232 -18.06 -15.62 -3.17
C VAL A 232 -19.23 -14.65 -3.00
N GLU A 233 -20.28 -15.04 -2.27
CA GLU A 233 -21.31 -14.07 -1.88
C GLU A 233 -20.75 -13.10 -0.85
N THR A 234 -21.00 -11.80 -1.01
CA THR A 234 -20.51 -10.73 -0.14
C THR A 234 -21.64 -10.07 0.62
N HIS A 235 -21.37 -9.72 1.87
CA HIS A 235 -22.26 -8.95 2.73
C HIS A 235 -21.48 -7.82 3.43
N PRO A 236 -22.08 -6.65 3.71
CA PRO A 236 -21.39 -5.54 4.37
C PRO A 236 -20.71 -5.88 5.71
N ASP A 237 -21.22 -6.89 6.40
CA ASP A 237 -20.74 -7.32 7.71
C ASP A 237 -19.80 -8.53 7.68
N ASP A 238 -19.46 -9.07 6.49
CA ASP A 238 -18.60 -10.26 6.39
C ASP A 238 -17.13 -10.01 6.75
N PHE A 239 -16.72 -8.75 6.79
CA PHE A 239 -15.32 -8.36 6.91
C PHE A 239 -15.10 -7.46 8.13
N ALA A 240 -14.08 -7.78 8.92
CA ALA A 240 -13.64 -6.98 10.04
C ALA A 240 -13.07 -5.64 9.57
N PHE A 241 -12.20 -5.69 8.54
CA PHE A 241 -11.64 -4.51 7.88
C PHE A 241 -11.55 -4.68 6.37
N ILE A 242 -11.53 -3.56 5.65
CA ILE A 242 -11.49 -3.53 4.18
C ILE A 242 -10.36 -2.57 3.74
N PRO A 243 -9.09 -3.00 3.78
CA PRO A 243 -7.96 -2.16 3.40
C PRO A 243 -7.94 -1.94 1.88
N PHE A 244 -7.93 -0.67 1.49
CA PHE A 244 -7.81 -0.24 0.10
C PHE A 244 -6.43 0.32 -0.20
N HIS A 245 -6.01 0.24 -1.47
CA HIS A 245 -4.99 1.14 -1.98
C HIS A 245 -5.40 2.59 -1.69
N THR A 246 -4.55 3.31 -0.95
CA THR A 246 -4.82 4.63 -0.38
C THR A 246 -3.79 5.64 -0.89
N PRO A 247 -4.03 6.31 -2.03
CA PRO A 247 -3.22 7.45 -2.46
C PRO A 247 -3.29 8.60 -1.45
N PHE A 248 -4.49 8.81 -0.91
CA PHE A 248 -4.77 9.70 0.21
C PHE A 248 -6.11 9.30 0.85
N PRO A 249 -6.30 9.45 2.17
CA PRO A 249 -7.51 8.99 2.86
C PRO A 249 -8.84 9.55 2.31
N GLY A 250 -8.83 10.78 1.81
CA GLY A 250 -9.98 11.41 1.17
C GLY A 250 -10.48 10.69 -0.09
N MET A 251 -9.64 9.91 -0.78
CA MET A 251 -10.06 9.06 -1.89
C MET A 251 -10.87 7.87 -1.39
N VAL A 252 -10.37 7.18 -0.36
CA VAL A 252 -11.05 6.02 0.22
C VAL A 252 -12.40 6.43 0.83
N ARG A 253 -12.48 7.62 1.46
CA ARG A 253 -13.76 8.21 1.91
C ARG A 253 -14.81 8.34 0.81
N LYS A 254 -14.39 8.57 -0.44
CA LYS A 254 -15.30 8.65 -1.61
C LYS A 254 -15.62 7.28 -2.20
N ALA A 255 -14.70 6.32 -2.09
CA ALA A 255 -14.87 4.96 -2.61
C ALA A 255 -15.74 4.08 -1.71
N ALA A 256 -15.54 4.17 -0.39
CA ALA A 256 -16.23 3.38 0.62
C ALA A 256 -17.77 3.33 0.48
N PRO A 257 -18.50 4.46 0.30
CA PRO A 257 -19.96 4.39 0.16
C PRO A 257 -20.40 3.73 -1.16
N LEU A 258 -19.56 3.70 -2.19
CA LEU A 258 -19.86 3.02 -3.45
C LEU A 258 -19.72 1.50 -3.32
N GLY A 259 -18.72 1.04 -2.56
CA GLY A 259 -18.57 -0.37 -2.19
C GLY A 259 -19.71 -0.81 -1.26
N TYR A 260 -19.95 -0.07 -0.17
CA TYR A 260 -20.98 -0.40 0.81
C TYR A 260 -22.37 -0.55 0.19
N ARG A 261 -22.78 0.43 -0.63
CA ARG A 261 -24.09 0.38 -1.30
C ARG A 261 -24.20 -0.75 -2.34
N HIS A 262 -23.08 -1.25 -2.84
CA HIS A 262 -23.04 -2.37 -3.78
C HIS A 262 -23.27 -3.66 -3.01
N VAL A 263 -22.46 -3.93 -1.98
CA VAL A 263 -22.59 -5.14 -1.16
C VAL A 263 -23.88 -5.19 -0.33
N ALA A 264 -24.45 -4.04 0.05
CA ALA A 264 -25.73 -4.01 0.75
C ALA A 264 -26.92 -4.35 -0.16
N ARG A 265 -26.76 -4.26 -1.48
CA ARG A 265 -27.87 -4.42 -2.43
C ARG A 265 -28.46 -5.83 -2.36
N GLY A 266 -29.77 -5.92 -2.21
CA GLY A 266 -30.47 -7.21 -2.16
C GLY A 266 -30.32 -7.97 -0.84
N THR A 267 -29.70 -7.36 0.16
CA THR A 267 -29.56 -7.88 1.53
C THR A 267 -30.59 -7.23 2.46
N GLU A 268 -30.70 -7.73 3.68
CA GLU A 268 -31.47 -7.10 4.76
C GLU A 268 -31.00 -5.67 5.06
N VAL A 269 -29.72 -5.36 4.83
CA VAL A 269 -29.17 -4.02 5.08
C VAL A 269 -29.79 -2.99 4.13
N GLU A 270 -30.07 -3.35 2.87
CA GLU A 270 -30.81 -2.46 1.96
C GLU A 270 -32.26 -2.26 2.41
N ASP A 271 -32.91 -3.30 2.95
CA ASP A 271 -34.28 -3.20 3.45
C ASP A 271 -34.36 -2.28 4.68
N GLU A 272 -33.40 -2.38 5.61
CA GLU A 272 -33.27 -1.49 6.77
C GLU A 272 -33.04 -0.03 6.34
N LEU A 273 -32.06 0.21 5.46
CA LEU A 273 -31.77 1.55 4.93
C LEU A 273 -32.97 2.12 4.17
N ALA A 274 -33.76 1.28 3.50
CA ALA A 274 -34.91 1.73 2.75
C ALA A 274 -36.03 2.33 3.62
N GLU A 275 -36.10 1.96 4.90
CA GLU A 275 -37.03 2.57 5.86
C GLU A 275 -36.64 4.02 6.20
N GLU A 276 -35.35 4.35 6.15
CA GLU A 276 -34.80 5.67 6.50
C GLU A 276 -34.64 6.58 5.28
N ILE A 277 -33.95 6.09 4.24
CA ILE A 277 -33.50 6.90 3.09
C ILE A 277 -34.17 6.51 1.75
N GLY A 278 -35.09 5.53 1.78
CA GLY A 278 -35.75 4.95 0.61
C GLY A 278 -34.91 3.87 -0.07
N ARG A 279 -35.52 3.04 -0.93
CA ARG A 279 -34.76 1.99 -1.64
C ARG A 279 -33.73 2.60 -2.58
N GLN A 280 -32.58 1.94 -2.68
CA GLN A 280 -31.52 2.36 -3.59
C GLN A 280 -32.02 2.38 -5.05
N PRO A 281 -31.76 3.46 -5.82
CA PRO A 281 -32.15 3.58 -7.22
C PRO A 281 -31.74 2.38 -8.07
N ARG A 282 -32.63 1.97 -8.96
CA ARG A 282 -32.40 0.89 -9.95
C ARG A 282 -32.45 1.47 -11.36
N PRO A 283 -31.50 1.14 -12.25
CA PRO A 283 -31.45 1.69 -13.61
C PRO A 283 -32.79 1.56 -14.37
N GLU A 284 -33.51 0.46 -14.16
CA GLU A 284 -34.77 0.14 -14.85
C GLU A 284 -35.93 1.06 -14.46
N ALA A 285 -35.77 1.85 -13.38
CA ALA A 285 -36.78 2.78 -12.89
C ALA A 285 -36.64 4.20 -13.49
N PHE A 286 -35.67 4.45 -14.35
CA PHE A 286 -35.38 5.76 -14.93
C PHE A 286 -35.41 5.73 -16.45
N ASP A 287 -35.90 6.81 -17.05
CA ASP A 287 -36.03 6.95 -18.51
C ASP A 287 -34.67 7.20 -19.20
N ASP A 288 -33.71 7.78 -18.47
CA ASP A 288 -32.37 8.06 -18.95
C ASP A 288 -31.30 7.90 -17.84
N ASP A 289 -30.05 7.79 -18.27
CA ASP A 289 -28.89 7.54 -17.42
C ASP A 289 -28.49 8.77 -16.57
N GLU A 290 -28.84 9.98 -17.00
CA GLU A 290 -28.54 11.20 -16.24
C GLU A 290 -29.41 11.26 -14.98
N ALA A 291 -30.72 11.06 -15.13
CA ALA A 291 -31.66 10.98 -14.02
C ALA A 291 -31.31 9.87 -13.02
N TYR A 292 -30.90 8.69 -13.53
CA TYR A 292 -30.44 7.60 -12.66
C TYR A 292 -29.21 7.99 -11.85
N ARG A 293 -28.20 8.61 -12.48
CA ARG A 293 -26.97 9.05 -11.79
C ARG A 293 -27.25 10.13 -10.74
N GLU A 294 -28.14 11.07 -11.02
CA GLU A 294 -28.55 12.09 -10.06
C GLU A 294 -29.24 11.47 -8.85
N ALA A 295 -30.22 10.59 -9.06
CA ALA A 295 -30.90 9.89 -7.97
C ALA A 295 -29.93 9.02 -7.15
N LEU A 296 -29.01 8.32 -7.83
CA LEU A 296 -28.00 7.49 -7.17
C LEU A 296 -27.02 8.33 -6.34
N LYS A 297 -26.67 9.53 -6.82
CA LYS A 297 -25.86 10.48 -6.06
C LYS A 297 -26.60 10.96 -4.82
N GLU A 298 -27.85 11.41 -4.95
CA GLU A 298 -28.67 11.84 -3.81
C GLU A 298 -28.83 10.73 -2.76
N TYR A 299 -29.07 9.49 -3.22
CA TYR A 299 -29.11 8.32 -2.33
C TYR A 299 -27.77 8.13 -1.60
N THR A 300 -26.65 8.26 -2.30
CA THR A 300 -25.32 8.08 -1.72
C THR A 300 -25.00 9.16 -0.69
N ASP A 301 -25.40 10.42 -0.96
CA ASP A 301 -25.25 11.53 -0.02
C ASP A 301 -26.03 11.22 1.27
N LYS A 302 -27.30 10.81 1.17
CA LYS A 302 -28.12 10.39 2.32
C LYS A 302 -27.57 9.17 3.05
N LEU A 303 -27.13 8.16 2.30
CA LEU A 303 -26.51 6.94 2.86
C LEU A 303 -25.35 7.30 3.78
N THR A 304 -24.49 8.24 3.36
CA THR A 304 -23.34 8.63 4.16
C THR A 304 -23.71 9.33 5.46
N GLU A 305 -24.95 9.79 5.63
CA GLU A 305 -25.42 10.42 6.86
C GLU A 305 -26.09 9.43 7.83
N THR A 306 -26.38 8.20 7.39
CA THR A 306 -27.03 7.17 8.22
C THR A 306 -26.10 6.63 9.31
N GLU A 307 -26.66 6.33 10.49
CA GLU A 307 -25.92 5.71 11.61
C GLU A 307 -25.29 4.39 11.18
N ARG A 308 -26.06 3.56 10.46
CA ARG A 308 -25.63 2.25 9.95
C ARG A 308 -24.37 2.33 9.08
N TYR A 309 -24.29 3.29 8.16
CA TYR A 309 -23.09 3.49 7.34
C TYR A 309 -21.92 4.06 8.15
N GLN A 310 -22.18 5.04 9.03
CA GLN A 310 -21.14 5.66 9.85
C GLN A 310 -20.48 4.65 10.80
N GLU A 311 -21.27 3.78 11.42
CA GLU A 311 -20.77 2.66 12.24
C GLU A 311 -19.90 1.72 11.40
N TRP A 312 -20.38 1.27 10.24
CA TRP A 312 -19.61 0.42 9.35
C TRP A 312 -18.30 1.09 8.90
N TYR A 313 -18.35 2.37 8.50
CA TYR A 313 -17.16 3.10 8.03
C TYR A 313 -16.12 3.24 9.15
N SER A 314 -16.55 3.65 10.35
CA SER A 314 -15.68 3.79 11.52
C SER A 314 -15.06 2.47 11.97
N ARG A 315 -15.77 1.34 11.78
CA ARG A 315 -15.28 0.00 12.11
C ARG A 315 -14.34 -0.55 11.03
N ALA A 316 -14.78 -0.60 9.78
CA ALA A 316 -14.13 -1.40 8.73
C ALA A 316 -13.15 -0.59 7.86
N ILE A 317 -13.29 0.73 7.77
CA ILE A 317 -12.53 1.56 6.81
C ILE A 317 -11.59 2.53 7.51
N GLU A 318 -12.09 3.35 8.44
CA GLU A 318 -11.32 4.43 9.07
C GLU A 318 -9.99 3.94 9.70
N PRO A 319 -9.94 2.78 10.39
CA PRO A 319 -8.71 2.25 10.98
C PRO A 319 -7.62 1.93 9.95
N THR A 320 -7.99 1.68 8.69
CA THR A 320 -7.05 1.35 7.62
C THR A 320 -6.25 2.57 7.13
N LEU A 321 -6.66 3.80 7.49
CA LEU A 321 -6.13 5.03 6.92
C LEU A 321 -5.06 5.73 7.77
N ASP A 322 -4.88 5.29 9.02
CA ASP A 322 -4.09 6.02 10.03
C ASP A 322 -2.60 6.13 9.67
N ILE A 323 -1.96 5.03 9.25
CA ILE A 323 -0.54 5.07 8.83
C ILE A 323 -0.39 5.96 7.58
N SER A 324 -1.18 5.73 6.53
CA SER A 324 -1.12 6.52 5.28
C SER A 324 -1.34 8.02 5.52
N SER A 325 -2.18 8.39 6.49
CA SER A 325 -2.39 9.81 6.86
C SER A 325 -1.11 10.50 7.36
N ARG A 326 -0.12 9.74 7.87
CA ARG A 326 1.12 10.23 8.49
C ARG A 326 2.36 10.03 7.61
N VAL A 327 2.24 9.35 6.48
CA VAL A 327 3.37 9.04 5.59
C VAL A 327 3.12 9.39 4.12
N GLY A 328 1.88 9.67 3.72
CA GLY A 328 1.52 9.91 2.32
C GLY A 328 1.38 8.62 1.52
N ASN A 329 1.55 8.71 0.19
CA ASN A 329 1.39 7.56 -0.71
C ASN A 329 2.71 6.80 -0.89
N TRP A 330 2.72 5.49 -0.61
CA TRP A 330 3.87 4.61 -0.88
C TRP A 330 3.66 3.70 -2.09
N TYR A 331 2.83 4.14 -3.04
CA TYR A 331 2.48 3.42 -4.26
C TYR A 331 2.21 1.93 -4.01
N THR A 332 3.11 1.03 -4.40
CA THR A 332 2.92 -0.43 -4.28
C THR A 332 2.73 -0.92 -2.85
N SER A 333 3.25 -0.19 -1.86
CA SER A 333 3.12 -0.56 -0.45
C SER A 333 1.79 -0.11 0.16
N SER A 334 1.03 0.76 -0.51
CA SER A 334 -0.08 1.50 0.11
C SER A 334 -1.20 0.60 0.64
N VAL A 335 -1.59 -0.46 -0.09
CA VAL A 335 -2.61 -1.41 0.41
C VAL A 335 -2.09 -2.25 1.58
N HIS A 336 -0.79 -2.56 1.60
CA HIS A 336 -0.15 -3.29 2.69
C HIS A 336 0.02 -2.42 3.94
N LEU A 337 0.23 -1.11 3.78
CA LEU A 337 0.11 -0.13 4.88
C LEU A 337 -1.30 -0.08 5.44
N ALA A 338 -2.32 -0.11 4.58
CA ALA A 338 -3.70 -0.09 5.03
C ALA A 338 -4.04 -1.35 5.85
N ARG A 339 -3.57 -2.52 5.42
CA ARG A 339 -3.66 -3.77 6.19
C ARG A 339 -2.95 -3.66 7.53
N LEU A 340 -1.70 -3.20 7.53
CA LEU A 340 -0.90 -3.04 8.76
C LEU A 340 -1.56 -2.05 9.74
N SER A 341 -2.12 -0.95 9.22
CA SER A 341 -2.85 0.05 10.00
C SER A 341 -4.07 -0.55 10.70
N ALA A 342 -4.83 -1.38 9.99
CA ALA A 342 -5.99 -2.08 10.53
C ALA A 342 -5.62 -3.06 11.65
N LEU A 343 -4.62 -3.92 11.41
CA LEU A 343 -4.17 -4.91 12.39
C LEU A 343 -3.56 -4.24 13.63
N LYS A 344 -2.76 -3.17 13.44
CA LYS A 344 -2.25 -2.36 14.55
C LYS A 344 -3.39 -1.78 15.39
N HIS A 345 -4.39 -1.18 14.74
CA HIS A 345 -5.55 -0.63 15.43
C HIS A 345 -6.31 -1.69 16.23
N ALA A 346 -6.54 -2.86 15.65
CA ALA A 346 -7.23 -3.96 16.33
C ALA A 346 -6.50 -4.37 17.61
N ARG A 347 -5.18 -4.58 17.52
CA ARG A 347 -4.34 -4.91 18.68
C ARG A 347 -4.42 -3.84 19.77
N GLU A 348 -4.27 -2.57 19.40
CA GLU A 348 -4.28 -1.45 20.36
C GLU A 348 -5.61 -1.26 21.08
N ASN A 349 -6.70 -1.73 20.48
CA ASN A 349 -8.05 -1.61 21.02
C ASN A 349 -8.61 -2.95 21.55
N GLY A 350 -7.80 -4.01 21.57
CA GLY A 350 -8.22 -5.33 22.04
C GLY A 350 -9.35 -5.95 21.21
N ILE A 351 -9.37 -5.69 19.91
CA ILE A 351 -10.28 -6.31 18.95
C ILE A 351 -9.68 -7.65 18.55
N ASP A 352 -10.38 -8.73 18.89
CA ASP A 352 -10.02 -10.09 18.48
C ASP A 352 -10.29 -10.25 16.98
N LEU A 353 -9.27 -10.69 16.24
CA LEU A 353 -9.34 -10.96 14.82
C LEU A 353 -9.07 -12.43 14.48
N ASP A 354 -8.98 -13.31 15.47
CA ASP A 354 -8.70 -14.72 15.20
C ASP A 354 -9.76 -15.31 14.25
N HIS A 355 -9.30 -15.71 13.06
CA HIS A 355 -10.14 -16.23 11.97
C HIS A 355 -11.14 -15.24 11.37
N GLU A 356 -11.05 -13.94 11.71
CA GLU A 356 -11.82 -12.89 11.05
C GLU A 356 -11.32 -12.67 9.61
N ARG A 357 -12.22 -12.20 8.75
CA ARG A 357 -11.92 -11.96 7.33
C ARG A 357 -11.63 -10.50 7.05
N LEU A 358 -10.67 -10.26 6.16
CA LEU A 358 -10.39 -8.97 5.55
C LEU A 358 -10.77 -9.04 4.07
N LEU A 359 -11.26 -7.93 3.51
CA LEU A 359 -11.43 -7.78 2.07
C LEU A 359 -10.44 -6.74 1.55
N VAL A 360 -9.45 -7.18 0.77
CA VAL A 360 -8.37 -6.31 0.32
C VAL A 360 -8.67 -5.79 -1.07
N GLY A 361 -8.53 -4.48 -1.27
CA GLY A 361 -8.78 -3.82 -2.54
C GLY A 361 -7.55 -3.11 -3.08
N SER A 362 -6.84 -3.75 -4.01
CA SER A 362 -5.62 -3.21 -4.62
C SER A 362 -5.90 -2.55 -5.97
N TYR A 363 -5.12 -1.52 -6.32
CA TYR A 363 -5.28 -0.79 -7.58
C TYR A 363 -3.94 -0.29 -8.10
N GLY A 364 -3.80 -0.27 -9.42
CA GLY A 364 -2.73 0.41 -10.13
C GLY A 364 -3.25 1.01 -11.43
N SER A 365 -2.86 2.25 -11.69
CA SER A 365 -3.21 2.96 -12.92
C SER A 365 -2.64 2.29 -14.18
N GLY A 366 -3.28 2.55 -15.32
CA GLY A 366 -2.99 1.91 -16.61
C GLY A 366 -4.03 0.95 -17.22
N ALA A 367 -5.04 0.38 -16.55
CA ALA A 367 -5.37 0.33 -15.13
C ALA A 367 -5.94 -1.05 -14.75
N GLN A 368 -5.60 -1.53 -13.56
CA GLN A 368 -6.14 -2.76 -12.97
C GLN A 368 -6.47 -2.56 -11.49
N ALA A 369 -7.59 -3.14 -11.07
CA ALA A 369 -7.92 -3.40 -9.67
C ALA A 369 -8.00 -4.91 -9.42
N GLU A 370 -7.77 -5.27 -8.18
CA GLU A 370 -7.91 -6.63 -7.67
C GLU A 370 -8.57 -6.60 -6.30
N ILE A 371 -9.51 -7.52 -6.10
CA ILE A 371 -10.14 -7.77 -4.80
C ILE A 371 -9.97 -9.23 -4.43
N HIS A 372 -9.49 -9.48 -3.22
CA HIS A 372 -9.35 -10.82 -2.65
C HIS A 372 -9.66 -10.81 -1.16
N GLY A 373 -10.00 -11.99 -0.64
CA GLY A 373 -10.19 -12.19 0.79
C GLY A 373 -8.89 -12.61 1.48
N GLU A 374 -8.72 -12.20 2.73
CA GLU A 374 -7.66 -12.70 3.62
C GLU A 374 -8.31 -13.19 4.91
N THR A 375 -7.84 -14.32 5.46
CA THR A 375 -8.26 -14.80 6.79
C THR A 375 -7.14 -14.57 7.79
N VAL A 376 -7.41 -13.81 8.85
CA VAL A 376 -6.45 -13.52 9.91
C VAL A 376 -6.15 -14.79 10.72
N GLN A 377 -4.86 -15.02 10.99
CA GLN A 377 -4.37 -16.22 11.67
C GLN A 377 -4.07 -15.93 13.14
N PRO A 378 -4.21 -16.90 14.07
CA PRO A 378 -4.05 -16.66 15.51
C PRO A 378 -2.70 -16.08 15.98
N GLY A 379 -1.65 -16.11 15.14
CA GLY A 379 -0.34 -15.50 15.43
C GLY A 379 -0.28 -13.99 15.20
N TRP A 380 -1.35 -13.38 14.66
CA TRP A 380 -1.31 -12.00 14.16
C TRP A 380 -0.95 -10.97 15.22
N GLU A 381 -1.44 -11.12 16.46
CA GLU A 381 -1.22 -10.14 17.53
C GLU A 381 0.26 -10.07 17.91
N ASP A 382 0.92 -11.23 18.03
CA ASP A 382 2.34 -11.35 18.34
C ASP A 382 3.22 -10.81 17.20
N GLU A 383 2.84 -11.03 15.95
CA GLU A 383 3.55 -10.49 14.78
C GLU A 383 3.50 -8.96 14.73
N ILE A 384 2.33 -8.37 14.98
CA ILE A 384 2.14 -6.92 15.05
C ILE A 384 2.83 -6.33 16.29
N ALA A 385 2.88 -7.07 17.41
CA ALA A 385 3.50 -6.63 18.65
C ALA A 385 5.00 -6.33 18.56
N GLN A 386 5.67 -7.02 17.65
CA GLN A 386 7.11 -6.91 17.44
C GLN A 386 7.48 -5.76 16.47
N LEU A 387 6.52 -5.03 15.91
CA LEU A 387 6.78 -3.92 15.00
C LEU A 387 7.05 -2.62 15.76
N ASN A 388 7.89 -1.76 15.18
CA ASN A 388 8.22 -0.44 15.73
C ASN A 388 7.70 0.71 14.84
N VAL A 389 6.48 0.55 14.30
CA VAL A 389 5.86 1.53 13.39
C VAL A 389 5.79 2.90 14.04
N ASP A 390 5.26 3.01 15.27
CA ASP A 390 5.09 4.32 15.92
C ASP A 390 6.43 5.01 16.21
N ASP A 391 7.43 4.26 16.65
CA ASP A 391 8.79 4.79 16.85
C ASP A 391 9.33 5.38 15.54
N GLN A 392 9.25 4.62 14.44
CA GLN A 392 9.66 5.11 13.13
C GLN A 392 8.85 6.33 12.66
N LEU A 393 7.56 6.44 12.99
CA LEU A 393 6.76 7.60 12.60
C LEU A 393 7.12 8.86 13.40
N VAL A 394 7.50 8.71 14.67
CA VAL A 394 7.84 9.78 15.62
C VAL A 394 9.29 10.26 15.46
N GLU A 395 10.22 9.35 15.19
CA GLU A 395 11.67 9.64 15.13
C GLU A 395 12.13 10.30 13.83
N ARG A 396 11.23 10.50 12.86
CA ARG A 396 11.56 11.19 11.60
C ARG A 396 12.01 12.63 11.84
N TYR A 397 12.96 13.06 11.03
CA TYR A 397 13.43 14.45 11.00
C TYR A 397 12.39 15.36 10.33
N ASP A 398 11.94 16.39 11.04
CA ASP A 398 11.02 17.40 10.50
C ASP A 398 11.76 18.35 9.54
N LEU A 399 11.38 18.31 8.26
CA LEU A 399 11.94 19.15 7.21
C LEU A 399 11.41 20.58 7.28
N SER A 400 12.31 21.55 7.15
CA SER A 400 11.97 22.88 6.66
C SER A 400 11.65 22.85 5.15
N TRP A 401 11.04 23.92 4.64
CA TRP A 401 10.78 24.01 3.19
C TRP A 401 12.05 23.98 2.35
N GLU A 402 13.11 24.67 2.78
CA GLU A 402 14.40 24.71 2.07
C GLU A 402 15.06 23.31 2.02
N GLU A 403 15.03 22.57 3.13
CA GLU A 403 15.52 21.20 3.17
C GLU A 403 14.67 20.27 2.29
N TYR A 404 13.34 20.44 2.27
CA TYR A 404 12.46 19.70 1.37
C TYR A 404 12.84 19.94 -0.10
N GLU A 405 13.09 21.18 -0.51
CA GLU A 405 13.50 21.49 -1.88
C GLU A 405 14.80 20.78 -2.25
N GLN A 406 15.79 20.79 -1.36
CA GLN A 406 17.07 20.11 -1.57
C GLN A 406 16.91 18.58 -1.65
N ILE A 407 16.13 17.98 -0.75
CA ILE A 407 15.86 16.54 -0.72
C ILE A 407 15.06 16.10 -1.96
N HIS A 408 14.11 16.92 -2.40
CA HIS A 408 13.35 16.69 -3.62
C HIS A 408 14.28 16.61 -4.84
N ASP A 409 15.23 17.54 -4.93
CA ASP A 409 16.21 17.61 -6.02
C ASP A 409 17.21 16.42 -5.98
N VAL A 410 17.62 15.95 -4.79
CA VAL A 410 18.46 14.73 -4.64
C VAL A 410 17.79 13.50 -5.21
N HIS A 411 16.48 13.36 -4.98
CA HIS A 411 15.72 12.22 -5.47
C HIS A 411 15.26 12.41 -6.92
N ASN A 412 15.49 13.58 -7.52
CA ASN A 412 15.24 13.82 -8.94
C ASN A 412 16.39 13.27 -9.81
N HIS A 413 16.13 12.21 -10.57
CA HIS A 413 17.06 11.54 -11.47
C HIS A 413 17.57 12.43 -12.62
N GLU A 414 16.90 13.55 -12.92
CA GLU A 414 17.37 14.52 -13.91
C GLU A 414 18.37 15.52 -13.31
N GLU A 415 18.49 15.56 -11.99
CA GLU A 415 19.38 16.43 -11.26
C GLU A 415 20.55 15.65 -10.64
N SER A 416 21.64 16.37 -10.38
CA SER A 416 22.82 15.82 -9.71
C SER A 416 23.20 16.82 -8.63
N VAL A 417 22.60 16.66 -7.45
CA VAL A 417 22.83 17.52 -6.30
C VAL A 417 23.47 16.68 -5.19
N ASP A 418 24.66 17.09 -4.76
CA ASP A 418 25.26 16.56 -3.54
C ASP A 418 24.72 17.37 -2.36
N VAL A 419 23.91 16.73 -1.52
CA VAL A 419 23.36 17.31 -0.28
C VAL A 419 23.90 16.48 0.89
N ASP A 420 24.31 17.18 1.96
CA ASP A 420 24.71 16.52 3.19
C ASP A 420 23.49 15.83 3.82
N PRO A 421 23.60 14.55 4.26
CA PRO A 421 22.54 13.88 4.99
C PRO A 421 22.01 14.68 6.19
N LEU A 422 20.70 14.69 6.37
CA LEU A 422 20.06 15.36 7.51
C LEU A 422 20.03 14.49 8.76
N THR A 423 20.12 13.18 8.58
CA THR A 423 20.15 12.17 9.63
C THR A 423 21.45 11.37 9.58
N ALA A 424 21.82 10.75 10.72
CA ALA A 424 22.97 9.87 10.80
C ALA A 424 22.52 8.41 10.65
N PRO A 425 23.15 7.63 9.76
CA PRO A 425 22.88 6.20 9.68
C PRO A 425 23.38 5.45 10.92
N GLU A 426 22.59 4.52 11.45
CA GLU A 426 22.95 3.61 12.53
C GLU A 426 22.30 2.24 12.29
N LYS A 427 23.13 1.18 12.19
CA LYS A 427 22.68 -0.21 11.99
C LYS A 427 21.77 -0.39 10.77
N GLU A 428 22.18 0.16 9.65
CA GLU A 428 21.36 0.17 8.44
C GLU A 428 22.17 0.20 7.15
N PHE A 429 21.52 -0.23 6.06
CA PHE A 429 22.05 -0.07 4.72
C PHE A 429 21.88 1.36 4.23
N VAL A 430 22.92 1.87 3.60
CA VAL A 430 22.96 3.21 3.01
C VAL A 430 23.42 3.14 1.56
N PHE A 431 22.98 4.09 0.75
CA PHE A 431 23.56 4.36 -0.55
C PHE A 431 24.98 4.89 -0.37
N ASP A 432 25.96 4.20 -0.95
CA ASP A 432 27.41 4.47 -0.81
C ASP A 432 28.04 4.86 -2.16
N GLY A 433 27.25 5.53 -3.00
CA GLY A 433 27.69 6.08 -4.28
C GLY A 433 27.60 5.10 -5.45
N TRP A 434 28.42 5.36 -6.47
CA TRP A 434 28.31 4.74 -7.78
C TRP A 434 29.50 3.85 -8.13
N GLY A 435 29.22 2.75 -8.82
CA GLY A 435 30.21 1.86 -9.38
C GLY A 435 30.68 2.26 -10.78
N ARG A 436 31.53 1.41 -11.38
CA ARG A 436 32.23 1.76 -12.63
C ARG A 436 31.31 1.78 -13.84
N MET A 437 30.20 1.08 -13.77
CA MET A 437 29.17 1.01 -14.81
C MET A 437 27.99 1.92 -14.51
N GLY A 438 28.07 2.78 -13.49
CA GLY A 438 26.93 3.58 -13.03
C GLY A 438 25.93 2.78 -12.20
N GLU A 439 26.29 1.58 -11.74
CA GLU A 439 25.49 0.82 -10.79
C GLU A 439 25.53 1.49 -9.41
N ARG A 440 24.40 1.52 -8.70
CA ARG A 440 24.36 2.00 -7.31
C ARG A 440 25.09 1.01 -6.40
N LYS A 441 25.82 1.52 -5.41
CA LYS A 441 26.49 0.73 -4.37
C LYS A 441 25.84 1.00 -3.03
N TYR A 442 25.86 -0.01 -2.18
CA TYR A 442 25.28 0.04 -0.86
C TYR A 442 26.22 -0.60 0.15
N THR A 443 26.26 -0.03 1.34
CA THR A 443 27.10 -0.50 2.45
C THR A 443 26.24 -0.54 3.71
N TYR A 444 26.46 -1.54 4.56
CA TYR A 444 25.89 -1.56 5.90
C TYR A 444 26.75 -0.74 6.86
N VAL A 445 26.10 0.20 7.57
CA VAL A 445 26.72 0.99 8.63
C VAL A 445 26.38 0.34 9.96
N GLU A 446 27.39 -0.05 10.75
CA GLU A 446 27.24 -0.71 12.05
C GLU A 446 26.76 0.20 13.19
#